data_AF-A0A8B6X1M2-F1
#
_entry.id   AF-A0A8B6X1M2-F1
#
_cell.length_a   1.000
_cell.length_b   1.000
_cell.length_c   1.000
_cell.angle_alpha   90.00
_cell.angle_beta   90.00
_cell.angle_gamma   90.00
#
_symmetry.space_group_name_H-M   'P 1'
#
loop_
_entity.id
_entity.type
_entity.pdbx_description
1 polymer ?
#
loop_
_entity_poly.entity_id
_entity_poly.type
_entity_poly.pdbx_seq_one_letter_code
_entity_poly.pdbx_strand_id
1 'polypeptide(L)'
;MTTATAQDWASLSKLLKSFGPDHPQAQAGLDEFRATPDYAAMVALWEAHADGQALPADACASVLRSSGSARIVFGIAHGLAANRIRMRSSLRSEAEKCAEFGLDHARLKRDINDFLSAEPAWAARLDAATYGSEKSRAMIASRERFLGFQDRAIDSGRLEFPDPWTGAPCHATDCFHLFGRAVYLFLGTKPFYLVTGGAGHKAVGLLLPALRLFLDFEAGLGAITKDEALATSFGAQLFRLARHADAFLALLARTPAQLAEPRRIALRVGRAENFAHWHWNFLTGVERQVLRGPTPRVESVITGGSEFFAPFERIYPEYAHCHVESDAGQTDPCPFAPDRLMVATGGYFIPASLRARLIECARRLPVARETAVQPEQLPVDAWPVIWFGMRTGSRAWIGQAEGIARVIAAVGAEFPQAVFLLDGFSYPVGKDLITHKWAGALEALDAVAHQVIDGCPSGLRARVFNLLGNSLRESVLLAAQVDFYLAPIGTTQHKVGWFCRGTGLTYSGPDIEKTPPDERPGTWEAEDIRPAEFVIGRIADAGERRNEYDIRNNVQNVELDVDDIVRRFLRSLRDMQATRAR
;
A
#
# COMPACT_ATOMS: atom_id res chain seq x y z
N MET A 1 17.77 -13.04 41.50
CA MET A 1 17.73 -12.62 40.09
C MET A 1 16.63 -11.60 39.95
N THR A 2 17.00 -10.34 39.70
CA THR A 2 16.07 -9.22 39.56
C THR A 2 15.25 -9.40 38.29
N THR A 3 13.92 -9.34 38.39
CA THR A 3 13.03 -9.38 37.23
C THR A 3 13.20 -8.08 36.45
N ALA A 4 14.06 -8.08 35.43
CA ALA A 4 14.18 -6.96 34.49
C ALA A 4 12.79 -6.58 33.96
N THR A 5 12.41 -5.32 34.17
CA THR A 5 11.09 -4.78 33.84
C THR A 5 10.96 -4.61 32.32
N ALA A 6 9.72 -4.44 31.81
CA ALA A 6 9.51 -4.13 30.39
C ALA A 6 10.25 -2.85 29.93
N GLN A 7 10.53 -1.94 30.86
CA GLN A 7 11.24 -0.68 30.62
C GLN A 7 12.75 -0.90 30.37
N ASP A 8 13.34 -1.94 30.96
CA ASP A 8 14.74 -2.31 30.74
C ASP A 8 14.95 -2.82 29.30
N TRP A 9 13.98 -3.55 28.74
CA TRP A 9 14.05 -4.09 27.38
C TRP A 9 13.78 -3.05 26.28
N ALA A 10 12.88 -2.10 26.53
CA ALA A 10 12.69 -0.95 25.66
C ALA A 10 13.99 -0.11 25.56
N SER A 11 14.72 0.00 26.68
CA SER A 11 16.01 0.68 26.74
C SER A 11 17.09 -0.09 25.97
N LEU A 12 17.11 -1.42 26.06
CA LEU A 12 18.03 -2.27 25.28
C LEU A 12 17.73 -2.24 23.77
N SER A 13 16.46 -2.24 23.36
CA SER A 13 16.07 -2.04 21.96
C SER A 13 16.51 -0.68 21.43
N LYS A 14 16.40 0.38 22.25
CA LYS A 14 16.92 1.71 21.92
C LYS A 14 18.45 1.70 21.79
N LEU A 15 19.16 1.04 22.71
CA LEU A 15 20.62 0.87 22.64
C LEU A 15 21.06 0.18 21.35
N LEU A 16 20.44 -0.94 20.98
CA LEU A 16 20.74 -1.63 19.72
C LEU A 16 20.46 -0.78 18.48
N LYS A 17 19.34 -0.07 18.46
CA LYS A 17 19.00 0.82 17.34
C LYS A 17 19.99 1.98 17.21
N SER A 18 20.48 2.49 18.34
CA SER A 18 21.41 3.62 18.38
C SER A 18 22.86 3.22 18.11
N PHE A 19 23.29 2.05 18.58
CA PHE A 19 24.71 1.67 18.60
C PHE A 19 25.05 0.40 17.82
N GLY A 20 24.04 -0.33 17.32
CA GLY A 20 24.21 -1.60 16.61
C GLY A 20 24.41 -2.80 17.55
N PRO A 21 24.32 -4.03 17.02
CA PRO A 21 24.48 -5.27 17.78
C PRO A 21 25.89 -5.48 18.33
N ASP A 22 26.91 -4.88 17.72
CA ASP A 22 28.31 -5.06 18.12
C ASP A 22 28.73 -4.15 19.28
N HIS A 23 27.85 -3.26 19.74
CA HIS A 23 28.16 -2.38 20.86
C HIS A 23 28.27 -3.18 22.17
N PRO A 24 29.31 -2.97 23.01
CA PRO A 24 29.53 -3.79 24.21
C PRO A 24 28.34 -3.84 25.18
N GLN A 25 27.65 -2.72 25.40
CA GLN A 25 26.46 -2.69 26.25
C GLN A 25 25.27 -3.44 25.64
N ALA A 26 25.17 -3.43 24.31
CA ALA A 26 24.14 -4.18 23.61
C ALA A 26 24.41 -5.68 23.67
N GLN A 27 25.68 -6.09 23.52
CA GLN A 27 26.10 -7.49 23.71
C GLN A 27 25.89 -7.98 25.14
N ALA A 28 26.25 -7.18 26.15
CA ALA A 28 26.01 -7.56 27.55
C ALA A 28 24.51 -7.79 27.84
N GLY A 29 23.63 -6.93 27.32
CA GLY A 29 22.18 -7.13 27.45
C GLY A 29 21.66 -8.33 26.63
N LEU A 30 22.26 -8.61 25.46
CA LEU A 30 21.97 -9.81 24.67
C LEU A 30 22.34 -11.09 25.43
N ASP A 31 23.51 -11.13 26.06
CA ASP A 31 23.99 -12.29 26.81
C ASP A 31 23.17 -12.53 28.07
N GLU A 32 22.81 -11.47 28.80
CA GLU A 32 21.88 -11.57 29.94
C GLU A 32 20.52 -12.13 29.50
N PHE A 33 19.99 -11.65 28.37
CA PHE A 33 18.74 -12.16 27.82
C PHE A 33 18.82 -13.63 27.42
N ARG A 34 19.91 -14.02 26.73
CA ARG A 34 20.14 -15.40 26.29
C ARG A 34 20.23 -16.38 27.44
N ALA A 35 20.65 -15.91 28.62
CA ALA A 35 20.68 -16.71 29.84
C ALA A 35 19.31 -16.92 30.50
N THR A 36 18.24 -16.29 30.00
CA THR A 36 16.90 -16.42 30.60
C THR A 36 16.18 -17.71 30.16
N PRO A 37 15.33 -18.30 31.03
CA PRO A 37 14.48 -19.44 30.65
C PRO A 37 13.52 -19.13 29.51
N ASP A 38 13.02 -17.88 29.43
CA ASP A 38 12.14 -17.42 28.35
C ASP A 38 12.85 -17.55 26.99
N TYR A 39 14.14 -17.17 26.91
CA TYR A 39 14.92 -17.31 25.68
C TYR A 39 15.10 -18.76 25.27
N ALA A 40 15.45 -19.64 26.22
CA ALA A 40 15.57 -21.07 25.94
C ALA A 40 14.26 -21.66 25.41
N ALA A 41 13.11 -21.29 26.01
CA ALA A 41 11.79 -21.71 25.54
C ALA A 41 11.46 -21.22 24.13
N MET A 42 11.76 -19.95 23.82
CA MET A 42 11.56 -19.40 22.47
C MET A 42 12.39 -20.13 21.42
N VAL A 43 13.67 -20.40 21.73
CA VAL A 43 14.57 -21.14 20.83
C VAL A 43 14.05 -22.55 20.62
N ALA A 44 13.70 -23.26 21.69
CA ALA A 44 13.14 -24.60 21.60
C ALA A 44 11.85 -24.65 20.75
N LEU A 45 10.94 -23.69 20.95
CA LEU A 45 9.72 -23.58 20.16
C LEU A 45 10.01 -23.28 18.69
N TRP A 46 10.95 -22.36 18.42
CA TRP A 46 11.35 -22.00 17.06
C TRP A 46 12.02 -23.17 16.34
N GLU A 47 12.94 -23.88 16.98
CA GLU A 47 13.66 -25.02 16.41
C GLU A 47 12.70 -26.18 16.12
N ALA A 48 11.83 -26.52 17.08
CA ALA A 48 10.78 -27.52 16.86
C ALA A 48 9.88 -27.14 15.66
N HIS A 49 9.44 -25.88 15.58
CA HIS A 49 8.67 -25.39 14.43
C HIS A 49 9.49 -25.45 13.13
N ALA A 50 10.75 -25.00 13.15
CA ALA A 50 11.62 -24.95 11.99
C ALA A 50 11.91 -26.33 11.39
N ASP A 51 11.93 -27.37 12.23
CA ASP A 51 12.11 -28.75 11.83
C ASP A 51 10.78 -29.51 11.62
N GLY A 52 9.63 -28.84 11.74
CA GLY A 52 8.32 -29.46 11.54
C GLY A 52 7.96 -30.49 12.60
N GLN A 53 8.49 -30.33 13.81
CA GLN A 53 8.28 -31.22 14.94
C GLN A 53 7.12 -30.75 15.84
N ALA A 54 6.72 -31.60 16.77
CA ALA A 54 5.75 -31.25 17.80
C ALA A 54 6.27 -30.10 18.68
N LEU A 55 5.39 -29.15 19.00
CA LEU A 55 5.75 -27.99 19.81
C LEU A 55 5.87 -28.39 21.30
N PRO A 56 6.98 -28.09 22.00
CA PRO A 56 7.12 -28.43 23.42
C PRO A 56 6.10 -27.66 24.27
N ALA A 57 5.27 -28.36 25.04
CA ALA A 57 4.17 -27.75 25.79
C ALA A 57 4.65 -26.75 26.85
N ASP A 58 5.79 -27.03 27.49
CA ASP A 58 6.46 -26.15 28.44
C ASP A 58 6.97 -24.87 27.77
N ALA A 59 7.53 -24.99 26.56
CA ALA A 59 7.96 -23.86 25.75
C ALA A 59 6.77 -22.98 25.31
N CYS A 60 5.68 -23.59 24.83
CA CYS A 60 4.44 -22.87 24.50
C CYS A 60 3.92 -22.09 25.72
N ALA A 61 3.85 -22.74 26.89
CA ALA A 61 3.37 -22.12 28.11
C ALA A 61 4.29 -20.98 28.58
N SER A 62 5.61 -21.11 28.43
CA SER A 62 6.57 -20.03 28.72
C SER A 62 6.39 -18.84 27.78
N VAL A 63 6.29 -19.06 26.47
CA VAL A 63 6.06 -18.00 25.47
C VAL A 63 4.78 -17.23 25.78
N LEU A 64 3.68 -17.92 26.12
CA LEU A 64 2.41 -17.28 26.46
C LEU A 64 2.45 -16.48 27.77
N ARG A 65 3.28 -16.88 28.74
CA ARG A 65 3.49 -16.12 29.99
C ARG A 65 4.44 -14.93 29.80
N SER A 66 5.33 -14.99 28.81
CA SER A 66 6.27 -13.91 28.53
C SER A 66 5.49 -12.68 28.04
N SER A 67 5.37 -11.68 28.91
CA SER A 67 4.46 -10.53 28.73
C SER A 67 4.96 -9.46 27.75
N GLY A 68 6.06 -9.70 27.03
CA GLY A 68 6.68 -8.69 26.17
C GLY A 68 7.02 -9.21 24.78
N SER A 69 6.22 -8.83 23.78
CA SER A 69 6.54 -9.01 22.36
C SER A 69 7.94 -8.49 22.00
N ALA A 70 8.41 -7.44 22.68
CA ALA A 70 9.76 -6.90 22.54
C ALA A 70 10.87 -7.94 22.78
N ARG A 71 10.72 -8.86 23.75
CA ARG A 71 11.72 -9.89 24.06
C ARG A 71 11.83 -10.94 22.95
N ILE A 72 10.69 -11.36 22.42
CA ILE A 72 10.63 -12.33 21.33
C ILE A 72 11.19 -11.72 20.05
N VAL A 73 10.80 -10.50 19.71
CA VAL A 73 11.35 -9.77 18.56
C VAL A 73 12.86 -9.60 18.70
N PHE A 74 13.34 -9.31 19.90
CA PHE A 74 14.76 -9.16 20.17
C PHE A 74 15.54 -10.48 19.98
N GLY A 75 15.08 -11.59 20.56
CA GLY A 75 15.75 -12.89 20.37
C GLY A 75 15.79 -13.34 18.91
N ILE A 76 14.73 -13.03 18.16
CA ILE A 76 14.62 -13.36 16.75
C ILE A 76 15.54 -12.52 15.87
N ALA A 77 15.58 -11.19 16.08
CA ALA A 77 16.35 -10.26 15.25
C ALA A 77 17.84 -10.60 15.23
N HIS A 78 18.33 -11.30 16.26
CA HIS A 78 19.72 -11.70 16.40
C HIS A 78 19.94 -13.21 16.16
N GLY A 79 18.99 -13.91 15.52
CA GLY A 79 19.08 -15.35 15.30
C GLY A 79 18.40 -15.93 14.06
N LEU A 80 17.38 -15.30 13.45
CA LEU A 80 16.52 -15.97 12.46
C LEU A 80 16.79 -15.72 10.97
N ALA A 81 17.55 -14.68 10.62
CA ALA A 81 17.93 -14.43 9.22
C ALA A 81 19.39 -13.96 9.13
N ALA A 82 20.32 -14.78 9.66
CA ALA A 82 21.74 -14.48 9.60
C ALA A 82 22.24 -14.44 8.14
N ASN A 83 21.57 -15.16 7.24
CA ASN A 83 21.96 -15.28 5.85
C ASN A 83 20.89 -14.74 4.92
N ARG A 84 21.35 -14.06 3.86
CA ARG A 84 20.51 -13.60 2.75
C ARG A 84 21.13 -14.00 1.44
N ILE A 85 20.30 -14.49 0.53
CA ILE A 85 20.67 -14.76 -0.86
C ILE A 85 19.72 -13.99 -1.78
N ARG A 86 20.29 -13.29 -2.76
CA ARG A 86 19.52 -12.56 -3.78
C ARG A 86 19.24 -13.48 -4.97
N MET A 87 17.98 -13.83 -5.17
CA MET A 87 17.61 -14.89 -6.11
C MET A 87 17.62 -14.47 -7.57
N ARG A 88 17.56 -13.16 -7.89
CA ARG A 88 17.61 -12.70 -9.28
C ARG A 88 19.01 -12.31 -9.73
N SER A 89 19.90 -12.03 -8.78
CA SER A 89 21.34 -11.91 -9.00
C SER A 89 21.88 -13.07 -9.86
N SER A 90 22.79 -12.75 -10.77
CA SER A 90 23.58 -13.73 -11.53
C SER A 90 24.98 -13.93 -10.93
N LEU A 91 25.24 -13.35 -9.77
CA LEU A 91 26.54 -13.45 -9.12
C LEU A 91 26.80 -14.89 -8.68
N ARG A 92 27.96 -15.42 -9.08
CA ARG A 92 28.43 -16.77 -8.72
C ARG A 92 28.42 -17.02 -7.20
N SER A 93 28.75 -16.00 -6.42
CA SER A 93 28.74 -16.05 -4.95
C SER A 93 27.37 -16.37 -4.35
N GLU A 94 26.26 -16.02 -5.01
CA GLU A 94 24.91 -16.32 -4.52
C GLU A 94 24.57 -17.80 -4.76
N ALA A 95 25.01 -18.36 -5.90
CA ALA A 95 24.85 -19.78 -6.21
C ALA A 95 25.70 -20.67 -5.29
N GLU A 96 26.94 -20.26 -5.01
CA GLU A 96 27.84 -20.95 -4.07
C GLU A 96 27.24 -20.97 -2.66
N LYS A 97 26.72 -19.83 -2.17
CA LYS A 97 26.00 -19.76 -0.89
C LYS A 97 24.78 -20.67 -0.85
N CYS A 98 23.97 -20.74 -1.92
CA CYS A 98 22.85 -21.68 -1.96
C CYS A 98 23.32 -23.13 -1.82
N ALA A 99 24.41 -23.50 -2.50
CA ALA A 99 24.98 -24.84 -2.44
C ALA A 99 25.49 -25.18 -1.03
N GLU A 100 26.06 -24.21 -0.29
CA GLU A 100 26.45 -24.38 1.12
C GLU A 100 25.26 -24.78 2.03
N PHE A 101 24.05 -24.33 1.69
CA PHE A 101 22.81 -24.71 2.39
C PHE A 101 22.11 -25.95 1.81
N GLY A 102 22.73 -26.63 0.84
CA GLY A 102 22.13 -27.78 0.16
C GLY A 102 20.95 -27.42 -0.76
N LEU A 103 20.91 -26.19 -1.27
CA LEU A 103 19.86 -25.69 -2.15
C LEU A 103 20.36 -25.59 -3.60
N ASP A 104 19.51 -25.98 -4.55
CA ASP A 104 19.76 -25.78 -5.99
C ASP A 104 19.34 -24.36 -6.41
N HIS A 105 20.30 -23.46 -6.53
CA HIS A 105 20.06 -22.07 -6.93
C HIS A 105 19.41 -21.93 -8.31
N ALA A 106 19.79 -22.77 -9.28
CA ALA A 106 19.29 -22.66 -10.65
C ALA A 106 17.82 -23.10 -10.71
N ARG A 107 17.48 -24.20 -10.03
CA ARG A 107 16.09 -24.65 -9.85
C ARG A 107 15.26 -23.59 -9.14
N LEU A 108 15.70 -23.13 -7.97
CA LEU A 108 14.97 -22.12 -7.19
C LEU A 108 14.72 -20.84 -7.99
N LYS A 109 15.71 -20.36 -8.74
CA LYS A 109 15.56 -19.17 -9.59
C LYS A 109 14.49 -19.35 -10.65
N ARG A 110 14.41 -20.51 -11.30
CA ARG A 110 13.36 -20.83 -12.27
C ARG A 110 12.00 -20.89 -11.58
N ASP A 111 11.88 -21.67 -10.51
CA ASP A 111 10.64 -21.87 -9.76
C ASP A 111 10.09 -20.54 -9.22
N ILE A 112 10.96 -19.65 -8.73
CA ILE A 112 10.60 -18.29 -8.30
C ILE A 112 10.12 -17.46 -9.49
N ASN A 113 10.80 -17.48 -10.64
CA ASN A 113 10.36 -16.70 -11.81
C ASN A 113 8.98 -17.17 -12.30
N ASP A 114 8.73 -18.48 -12.30
CA ASP A 114 7.43 -19.05 -12.68
C ASP A 114 6.36 -18.65 -11.66
N PHE A 115 6.67 -18.70 -10.37
CA PHE A 115 5.79 -18.24 -9.30
C PHE A 115 5.48 -16.74 -9.39
N LEU A 116 6.45 -15.91 -9.79
CA LEU A 116 6.29 -14.47 -9.98
C LEU A 116 5.76 -14.12 -11.38
N SER A 117 5.36 -15.08 -12.20
CA SER A 117 4.65 -14.77 -13.44
C SER A 117 3.26 -14.25 -13.11
N ALA A 118 2.84 -13.18 -13.80
CA ALA A 118 1.47 -12.71 -13.75
C ALA A 118 0.54 -13.80 -14.30
N GLU A 119 -0.69 -13.84 -13.79
CA GLU A 119 -1.71 -14.74 -14.32
C GLU A 119 -2.03 -14.35 -15.79
N PRO A 120 -2.22 -15.31 -16.72
CA PRO A 120 -2.32 -15.01 -18.15
C PRO A 120 -3.40 -13.99 -18.54
N ALA A 121 -4.60 -14.03 -17.93
CA ALA A 121 -5.65 -13.07 -18.24
C ALA A 121 -5.28 -11.66 -17.74
N TRP A 122 -4.64 -11.56 -16.58
CA TRP A 122 -4.11 -10.27 -16.11
C TRP A 122 -2.94 -9.76 -16.96
N ALA A 123 -2.02 -10.64 -17.36
CA ALA A 123 -0.93 -10.28 -18.27
C ALA A 123 -1.45 -9.73 -19.61
N ALA A 124 -2.42 -10.42 -20.22
CA ALA A 124 -3.08 -9.95 -21.44
C ALA A 124 -3.78 -8.60 -21.24
N ARG A 125 -4.39 -8.38 -20.06
CA ARG A 125 -5.02 -7.11 -19.71
C ARG A 125 -4.01 -5.96 -19.57
N LEU A 126 -2.84 -6.22 -19.00
CA LEU A 126 -1.74 -5.25 -18.94
C LEU A 126 -1.23 -4.95 -20.35
N ASP A 127 -1.06 -5.96 -21.19
CA ASP A 127 -0.61 -5.76 -22.58
C ASP A 127 -1.58 -4.94 -23.43
N ALA A 128 -2.89 -5.09 -23.19
CA ALA A 128 -3.93 -4.32 -23.87
C ALA A 128 -4.15 -2.91 -23.29
N ALA A 129 -3.49 -2.56 -22.18
CA ALA A 129 -3.72 -1.30 -21.50
C ALA A 129 -3.03 -0.12 -22.20
N THR A 130 -3.63 1.06 -22.10
CA THR A 130 -3.03 2.31 -22.56
C THR A 130 -2.15 2.92 -21.47
N TYR A 131 -0.85 3.06 -21.75
CA TYR A 131 0.12 3.67 -20.85
C TYR A 131 0.54 5.06 -21.31
N GLY A 132 0.92 5.93 -20.38
CA GLY A 132 1.47 7.25 -20.71
C GLY A 132 2.82 7.21 -21.44
N SER A 133 3.59 6.12 -21.28
CA SER A 133 4.84 5.86 -21.99
C SER A 133 5.22 4.37 -21.93
N GLU A 134 6.16 3.94 -22.77
CA GLU A 134 6.74 2.58 -22.70
C GLU A 134 7.47 2.33 -21.38
N LYS A 135 8.09 3.37 -20.81
CA LYS A 135 8.74 3.27 -19.49
C LYS A 135 7.71 3.07 -18.37
N SER A 136 6.56 3.73 -18.45
CA SER A 136 5.43 3.51 -17.54
C SER A 136 4.93 2.05 -17.64
N ARG A 137 4.79 1.51 -18.86
CA ARG A 137 4.45 0.09 -19.08
C ARG A 137 5.47 -0.84 -18.44
N ALA A 138 6.76 -0.63 -18.71
CA ALA A 138 7.84 -1.44 -18.13
C ALA A 138 7.86 -1.37 -16.59
N MET A 139 7.60 -0.19 -16.03
CA MET A 139 7.49 -0.02 -14.58
C MET A 139 6.32 -0.83 -14.01
N ILE A 140 5.13 -0.74 -14.62
CA ILE A 140 3.97 -1.52 -14.20
C ILE A 140 4.25 -3.02 -14.28
N ALA A 141 4.76 -3.50 -15.42
CA ALA A 141 5.12 -4.92 -15.59
C ALA A 141 6.12 -5.38 -14.52
N SER A 142 7.12 -4.55 -14.18
CA SER A 142 8.11 -4.87 -13.15
C SER A 142 7.51 -4.99 -11.74
N ARG A 143 6.42 -4.27 -11.44
CA ARG A 143 5.76 -4.25 -10.14
C ARG A 143 4.69 -5.33 -10.03
N GLU A 144 3.86 -5.47 -11.06
CA GLU A 144 2.70 -6.37 -11.11
C GLU A 144 3.10 -7.85 -11.13
N ARG A 145 4.25 -8.21 -11.72
CA ARG A 145 4.72 -9.59 -11.72
C ARG A 145 4.77 -10.22 -10.33
N PHE A 146 5.13 -9.45 -9.30
CA PHE A 146 5.20 -9.96 -7.91
C PHE A 146 3.84 -10.28 -7.28
N LEU A 147 2.73 -10.13 -8.01
CA LEU A 147 1.36 -10.30 -7.55
C LEU A 147 0.64 -11.49 -8.18
N GLY A 148 1.24 -12.18 -9.16
CA GLY A 148 0.56 -13.23 -9.91
C GLY A 148 0.12 -14.43 -9.06
N PHE A 149 0.78 -14.67 -7.93
CA PHE A 149 0.39 -15.72 -6.99
C PHE A 149 -0.97 -15.48 -6.33
N GLN A 150 -1.39 -14.21 -6.18
CA GLN A 150 -2.63 -13.85 -5.49
C GLN A 150 -3.84 -14.39 -6.26
N ASP A 151 -3.88 -14.13 -7.58
CA ASP A 151 -4.93 -14.58 -8.49
C ASP A 151 -5.06 -16.11 -8.49
N ARG A 152 -3.94 -16.80 -8.67
CA ARG A 152 -3.92 -18.27 -8.67
C ARG A 152 -4.38 -18.86 -7.34
N ALA A 153 -4.02 -18.22 -6.22
CA ALA A 153 -4.45 -18.65 -4.90
C ALA A 153 -5.95 -18.50 -4.69
N ILE A 154 -6.52 -17.38 -5.13
CA ILE A 154 -7.95 -17.08 -5.01
C ILE A 154 -8.76 -18.07 -5.85
N ASP A 155 -8.40 -18.27 -7.12
CA ASP A 155 -9.16 -19.13 -8.03
C ASP A 155 -9.14 -20.60 -7.64
N SER A 156 -7.95 -21.10 -7.32
CA SER A 156 -7.76 -22.52 -7.06
C SER A 156 -8.10 -22.90 -5.61
N GLY A 157 -8.25 -21.93 -4.71
CA GLY A 157 -8.33 -22.18 -3.27
C GLY A 157 -6.99 -22.62 -2.66
N ARG A 158 -5.87 -22.49 -3.41
CA ARG A 158 -4.55 -23.03 -3.07
C ARG A 158 -3.45 -22.07 -3.44
N LEU A 159 -2.62 -21.69 -2.48
CA LEU A 159 -1.36 -21.02 -2.79
C LEU A 159 -0.27 -22.08 -2.92
N GLU A 160 0.12 -22.39 -4.15
CA GLU A 160 1.18 -23.37 -4.44
C GLU A 160 2.54 -22.70 -4.59
N PHE A 161 3.58 -23.34 -4.03
CA PHE A 161 4.98 -22.99 -4.22
C PHE A 161 5.85 -24.27 -4.17
N PRO A 162 6.87 -24.44 -5.03
CA PRO A 162 7.75 -25.61 -4.96
C PRO A 162 8.58 -25.65 -3.67
N ASP A 163 8.67 -26.82 -3.05
CA ASP A 163 9.53 -27.06 -1.89
C ASP A 163 10.98 -26.63 -2.18
N PRO A 164 11.56 -25.71 -1.39
CA PRO A 164 12.91 -25.20 -1.65
C PRO A 164 14.00 -26.28 -1.70
N TRP A 165 13.81 -27.41 -1.02
CA TRP A 165 14.78 -28.51 -0.95
C TRP A 165 14.61 -29.50 -2.10
N THR A 166 13.38 -29.88 -2.43
CA THR A 166 13.10 -30.99 -3.36
C THR A 166 12.55 -30.53 -4.71
N GLY A 167 11.95 -29.34 -4.77
CA GLY A 167 11.17 -28.86 -5.93
C GLY A 167 9.77 -29.49 -6.02
N ALA A 168 9.37 -30.35 -5.08
CA ALA A 168 8.04 -30.94 -5.07
C ALA A 168 6.97 -29.85 -4.81
N PRO A 169 5.79 -29.90 -5.47
CA PRO A 169 4.72 -28.94 -5.19
C PRO A 169 4.30 -28.96 -3.72
N CYS A 170 4.26 -27.79 -3.09
CA CYS A 170 3.75 -27.59 -1.74
C CYS A 170 2.64 -26.54 -1.75
N HIS A 171 1.73 -26.62 -0.79
CA HIS A 171 0.66 -25.65 -0.62
C HIS A 171 0.83 -24.90 0.70
N ALA A 172 0.53 -23.61 0.69
CA ALA A 172 0.47 -22.86 1.93
C ALA A 172 -0.56 -23.55 2.82
N THR A 173 -0.26 -23.76 4.09
CA THR A 173 -1.15 -24.43 5.03
C THR A 173 -1.80 -23.43 5.96
N ASP A 174 -1.21 -22.24 6.10
CA ASP A 174 -1.67 -21.20 6.99
C ASP A 174 -1.20 -19.81 6.51
N CYS A 175 -1.85 -18.75 6.97
CA CYS A 175 -1.51 -17.37 6.63
C CYS A 175 -1.79 -16.42 7.80
N PHE A 176 -0.91 -15.44 8.04
CA PHE A 176 -1.23 -14.31 8.92
C PHE A 176 -0.87 -12.98 8.29
N HIS A 177 -1.59 -11.93 8.67
CA HIS A 177 -1.39 -10.59 8.13
C HIS A 177 -1.03 -9.58 9.24
N LEU A 178 0.22 -9.13 9.28
CA LEU A 178 0.71 -8.22 10.31
C LEU A 178 1.55 -7.10 9.71
N PHE A 179 1.35 -5.86 10.17
CA PHE A 179 2.07 -4.65 9.75
C PHE A 179 2.12 -4.46 8.22
N GLY A 180 1.01 -4.76 7.53
CA GLY A 180 0.92 -4.65 6.06
C GLY A 180 1.63 -5.77 5.29
N ARG A 181 1.87 -6.92 5.92
CA ARG A 181 2.53 -8.08 5.34
C ARG A 181 1.62 -9.28 5.55
N ALA A 182 1.34 -10.04 4.49
CA ALA A 182 0.84 -11.39 4.63
C ALA A 182 2.03 -12.37 4.63
N VAL A 183 2.04 -13.33 5.55
CA VAL A 183 3.06 -14.35 5.68
C VAL A 183 2.37 -15.70 5.59
N TYR A 184 2.75 -16.50 4.59
CA TYR A 184 2.15 -17.80 4.32
C TYR A 184 3.10 -18.90 4.74
N LEU A 185 2.63 -19.82 5.58
CA LEU A 185 3.38 -21.00 6.02
C LEU A 185 3.16 -22.14 5.02
N PHE A 186 4.22 -22.87 4.69
CA PHE A 186 4.19 -24.10 3.90
C PHE A 186 4.80 -25.24 4.72
N LEU A 187 4.26 -26.45 4.55
CA LEU A 187 4.78 -27.68 5.17
C LEU A 187 5.35 -28.61 4.09
N GLY A 188 6.56 -28.30 3.61
CA GLY A 188 7.32 -29.18 2.70
C GLY A 188 8.21 -30.15 3.47
N THR A 189 9.39 -30.43 2.92
CA THR A 189 10.47 -31.19 3.59
C THR A 189 10.80 -30.60 4.95
N LYS A 190 10.82 -29.26 5.03
CA LYS A 190 10.82 -28.49 6.27
C LYS A 190 9.85 -27.32 6.13
N PRO A 191 9.30 -26.80 7.23
CA PRO A 191 8.50 -25.58 7.20
C PRO A 191 9.25 -24.40 6.59
N PHE A 192 8.58 -23.65 5.73
CA PHE A 192 9.09 -22.40 5.16
C PHE A 192 7.98 -21.38 5.01
N TYR A 193 8.36 -20.11 4.82
CA TYR A 193 7.41 -19.01 4.76
C TYR A 193 7.58 -18.18 3.50
N LEU A 194 6.48 -17.89 2.80
CA LEU A 194 6.45 -16.78 1.84
C LEU A 194 6.13 -15.49 2.59
N VAL A 195 7.03 -14.51 2.50
CA VAL A 195 6.84 -13.18 3.05
C VAL A 195 6.38 -12.25 1.93
N THR A 196 5.24 -11.59 2.14
CA THR A 196 4.74 -10.55 1.24
C THR A 196 4.83 -9.16 1.89
N GLY A 197 4.73 -8.11 1.09
CA GLY A 197 4.83 -6.76 1.61
C GLY A 197 4.45 -5.64 0.65
N GLY A 198 4.44 -4.44 1.21
CA GLY A 198 4.00 -3.22 0.52
C GLY A 198 2.48 -3.18 0.39
N ALA A 199 1.96 -2.05 -0.07
CA ALA A 199 0.52 -1.86 -0.21
C ALA A 199 -0.13 -2.84 -1.22
N GLY A 200 0.63 -3.37 -2.18
CA GLY A 200 0.11 -4.39 -3.11
C GLY A 200 0.31 -5.83 -2.66
N HIS A 201 0.92 -6.08 -1.49
CA HIS A 201 1.27 -7.44 -1.04
C HIS A 201 2.14 -8.22 -2.03
N LYS A 202 3.19 -7.57 -2.57
CA LYS A 202 4.21 -8.22 -3.42
C LYS A 202 4.83 -9.41 -2.71
N ALA A 203 5.06 -10.51 -3.42
CA ALA A 203 5.96 -11.55 -2.94
C ALA A 203 7.38 -10.97 -2.79
N VAL A 204 7.89 -10.93 -1.56
CA VAL A 204 9.17 -10.30 -1.23
C VAL A 204 10.30 -11.33 -1.16
N GLY A 205 10.01 -12.50 -0.60
CA GLY A 205 11.00 -13.56 -0.47
C GLY A 205 10.49 -14.75 0.34
N LEU A 206 11.37 -15.73 0.51
CA LEU A 206 11.12 -16.89 1.36
C LEU A 206 11.99 -16.81 2.61
N LEU A 207 11.42 -17.08 3.78
CA LEU A 207 12.20 -17.43 4.96
C LEU A 207 12.26 -18.94 5.10
N LEU A 208 13.47 -19.48 5.27
CA LEU A 208 13.74 -20.88 5.58
C LEU A 208 14.24 -20.98 7.04
N PRO A 209 13.33 -21.15 8.02
CA PRO A 209 13.65 -21.21 9.44
C PRO A 209 14.80 -22.11 9.83
N ALA A 210 14.81 -23.35 9.31
CA ALA A 210 15.81 -24.36 9.64
C ALA A 210 17.23 -23.99 9.19
N LEU A 211 17.35 -23.08 8.22
CA LEU A 211 18.61 -22.61 7.67
C LEU A 211 18.95 -21.18 8.13
N ARG A 212 18.03 -20.52 8.85
CA ARG A 212 18.13 -19.09 9.21
C ARG A 212 18.46 -18.23 7.98
N LEU A 213 17.80 -18.54 6.87
CA LEU A 213 18.11 -18.04 5.53
C LEU A 213 16.89 -17.32 4.92
N PHE A 214 17.10 -16.10 4.43
CA PHE A 214 16.11 -15.37 3.64
C PHE A 214 16.50 -15.34 2.16
N LEU A 215 15.63 -15.88 1.31
CA LEU A 215 15.75 -15.85 -0.15
C LEU A 215 15.02 -14.62 -0.68
N ASP A 216 15.76 -13.57 -1.02
CA ASP A 216 15.24 -12.27 -1.46
C ASP A 216 14.87 -12.30 -2.95
N PHE A 217 13.60 -12.01 -3.26
CA PHE A 217 13.10 -11.94 -4.64
C PHE A 217 13.41 -10.60 -5.31
N GLU A 218 14.03 -9.66 -4.58
CA GLU A 218 14.42 -8.33 -5.02
C GLU A 218 13.21 -7.50 -5.46
N ALA A 219 12.15 -7.54 -4.65
CA ALA A 219 10.89 -6.82 -4.89
C ALA A 219 10.95 -5.30 -4.64
N GLY A 220 12.14 -4.78 -4.29
CA GLY A 220 12.35 -3.35 -3.99
C GLY A 220 11.75 -2.90 -2.65
N LEU A 221 11.60 -3.81 -1.69
CA LEU A 221 10.94 -3.57 -0.40
C LEU A 221 11.89 -3.79 0.78
N GLY A 222 13.12 -3.24 0.70
CA GLY A 222 14.18 -3.47 1.68
C GLY A 222 13.78 -3.19 3.13
N ALA A 223 12.92 -2.20 3.38
CA ALA A 223 12.41 -1.90 4.72
C ALA A 223 11.60 -3.05 5.36
N ILE A 224 10.92 -3.85 4.54
CA ILE A 224 10.11 -5.00 4.99
C ILE A 224 10.99 -6.20 5.28
N THR A 225 12.12 -6.31 4.58
CA THR A 225 13.06 -7.40 4.76
C THR A 225 14.13 -7.12 5.81
N LYS A 226 14.13 -5.94 6.46
CA LYS A 226 15.07 -5.70 7.55
C LYS A 226 14.88 -6.73 8.66
N ASP A 227 15.96 -7.08 9.35
CA ASP A 227 15.93 -8.15 10.34
C ASP A 227 14.94 -7.82 11.47
N GLU A 228 14.83 -6.56 11.90
CA GLU A 228 13.86 -6.15 12.93
C GLU A 228 12.41 -6.26 12.45
N ALA A 229 12.18 -5.98 11.16
CA ALA A 229 10.86 -6.08 10.55
C ALA A 229 10.42 -7.55 10.45
N LEU A 230 11.29 -8.43 9.97
CA LEU A 230 11.05 -9.88 9.95
C LEU A 230 10.87 -10.40 11.37
N ALA A 231 11.70 -9.95 12.31
CA ALA A 231 11.65 -10.38 13.69
C ALA A 231 10.33 -10.06 14.38
N THR A 232 9.80 -8.88 14.09
CA THR A 232 8.48 -8.47 14.54
C THR A 232 7.39 -9.42 14.03
N SER A 233 7.43 -9.79 12.75
CA SER A 233 6.46 -10.71 12.15
C SER A 233 6.57 -12.13 12.72
N PHE A 234 7.78 -12.67 12.85
CA PHE A 234 7.97 -14.04 13.34
C PHE A 234 7.82 -14.17 14.85
N GLY A 235 8.01 -13.10 15.61
CA GLY A 235 7.69 -13.09 17.03
C GLY A 235 6.19 -13.20 17.29
N ALA A 236 5.38 -12.50 16.49
CA ALA A 236 3.94 -12.69 16.50
C ALA A 236 3.54 -14.10 16.08
N GLN A 237 4.26 -14.71 15.13
CA GLN A 237 4.02 -16.10 14.73
C GLN A 237 4.35 -17.10 15.85
N LEU A 238 5.42 -16.92 16.62
CA LEU A 238 5.71 -17.77 17.77
C LEU A 238 4.59 -17.72 18.83
N PHE A 239 4.09 -16.52 19.14
CA PHE A 239 2.92 -16.39 20.00
C PHE A 239 1.70 -17.12 19.44
N ARG A 240 1.47 -17.02 18.13
CA ARG A 240 0.36 -17.67 17.45
C ARG A 240 0.48 -19.19 17.47
N LEU A 241 1.67 -19.73 17.23
CA LEU A 241 1.98 -21.16 17.36
C LEU A 241 1.74 -21.64 18.80
N ALA A 242 2.25 -20.92 19.80
CA ALA A 242 2.06 -21.28 21.20
C ALA A 242 0.58 -21.24 21.62
N ARG A 243 -0.18 -20.24 21.15
CA ARG A 243 -1.61 -20.08 21.46
C ARG A 243 -2.49 -21.13 20.79
N HIS A 244 -2.10 -21.61 19.62
CA HIS A 244 -2.90 -22.52 18.79
C HIS A 244 -2.13 -23.83 18.51
N ALA A 245 -1.38 -24.32 19.50
CA ALA A 245 -0.51 -25.47 19.35
C ALA A 245 -1.26 -26.72 18.86
N ASP A 246 -2.43 -27.02 19.42
CA ASP A 246 -3.24 -28.17 19.03
C ASP A 246 -3.69 -28.12 17.56
N ALA A 247 -4.09 -26.93 17.08
CA ALA A 247 -4.50 -26.74 15.69
C ALA A 247 -3.30 -26.92 14.73
N PHE A 248 -2.12 -26.41 15.12
CA PHE A 248 -0.89 -26.61 14.37
C PHE A 248 -0.45 -28.09 14.35
N LEU A 249 -0.55 -28.81 15.46
CA LEU A 249 -0.26 -30.25 15.53
C LEU A 249 -1.22 -31.07 14.65
N ALA A 250 -2.52 -30.72 14.66
CA ALA A 250 -3.50 -31.34 13.77
C ALA A 250 -3.16 -31.08 12.29
N LEU A 251 -2.61 -29.90 11.96
CA LEU A 251 -2.15 -29.57 10.63
C LEU A 251 -0.91 -30.38 10.21
N LEU A 252 0.07 -30.56 11.09
CA LEU A 252 1.26 -31.40 10.85
C LEU A 252 0.90 -32.88 10.59
N ALA A 253 -0.20 -33.37 11.19
CA ALA A 253 -0.66 -34.73 10.99
C ALA A 253 -1.34 -34.97 9.63
N ARG A 254 -1.61 -33.94 8.83
CA ARG A 254 -2.24 -34.08 7.52
C ARG A 254 -1.24 -34.56 6.47
N THR A 255 -1.72 -35.41 5.57
CA THR A 255 -0.94 -35.85 4.41
C THR A 255 -0.79 -34.72 3.37
N PRO A 256 0.23 -34.78 2.50
CA PRO A 256 0.36 -33.82 1.39
C PRO A 256 -0.89 -33.71 0.51
N ALA A 257 -1.58 -34.83 0.26
CA ALA A 257 -2.83 -34.85 -0.51
C ALA A 257 -3.96 -34.06 0.18
N GLN A 258 -4.09 -34.19 1.50
CA GLN A 258 -5.07 -33.43 2.29
C GLN A 258 -4.72 -31.93 2.35
N LEU A 259 -3.44 -31.59 2.42
CA LEU A 259 -2.97 -30.19 2.36
C LEU A 259 -3.16 -29.57 0.97
N ALA A 260 -3.25 -30.40 -0.08
CA ALA A 260 -3.50 -30.00 -1.45
C ALA A 260 -5.00 -29.85 -1.81
N GLU A 261 -5.91 -30.06 -0.87
CA GLU A 261 -7.33 -29.84 -1.07
C GLU A 261 -7.63 -28.34 -1.26
N PRO A 262 -8.44 -27.95 -2.27
CA PRO A 262 -8.90 -26.57 -2.42
C PRO A 262 -9.65 -26.07 -1.19
N ARG A 263 -9.31 -24.87 -0.71
CA ARG A 263 -9.95 -24.25 0.46
C ARG A 263 -10.89 -23.11 0.08
N ARG A 264 -11.73 -22.73 1.03
CA ARG A 264 -12.49 -21.48 1.00
C ARG A 264 -11.54 -20.30 1.24
N ILE A 265 -11.82 -19.17 0.61
CA ILE A 265 -10.97 -18.00 0.65
C ILE A 265 -11.59 -16.93 1.55
N ALA A 266 -10.78 -16.43 2.48
CA ALA A 266 -11.02 -15.16 3.17
C ALA A 266 -10.20 -14.08 2.46
N LEU A 267 -10.85 -13.26 1.65
CA LEU A 267 -10.18 -12.23 0.85
C LEU A 267 -9.86 -11.03 1.73
N ARG A 268 -8.58 -10.75 1.98
CA ARG A 268 -8.15 -9.59 2.75
C ARG A 268 -7.89 -8.40 1.82
N VAL A 269 -8.65 -7.32 2.03
CA VAL A 269 -8.42 -6.01 1.43
C VAL A 269 -7.65 -5.16 2.44
N GLY A 270 -6.45 -4.70 2.06
CA GLY A 270 -5.54 -4.06 3.00
C GLY A 270 -6.07 -2.74 3.60
N ARG A 271 -5.38 -2.26 4.63
CA ARG A 271 -5.75 -1.08 5.41
C ARG A 271 -5.07 0.18 4.85
N ALA A 272 -5.87 1.09 4.29
CA ALA A 272 -5.38 2.38 3.82
C ALA A 272 -5.56 3.49 4.87
N GLU A 273 -4.54 4.33 5.02
CA GLU A 273 -4.62 5.59 5.79
C GLU A 273 -5.00 6.80 4.92
N ASN A 274 -5.00 6.64 3.60
CA ASN A 274 -5.46 7.65 2.65
C ASN A 274 -6.09 6.98 1.43
N PHE A 275 -7.01 7.69 0.77
CA PHE A 275 -7.77 7.13 -0.35
C PHE A 275 -6.88 6.69 -1.52
N ALA A 276 -5.71 7.31 -1.71
CA ALA A 276 -4.86 7.03 -2.86
C ALA A 276 -4.35 5.58 -2.81
N HIS A 277 -3.87 5.10 -1.66
CA HIS A 277 -3.50 3.69 -1.51
C HIS A 277 -4.71 2.75 -1.55
N TRP A 278 -5.88 3.20 -1.10
CA TRP A 278 -7.09 2.40 -1.21
C TRP A 278 -7.48 2.16 -2.66
N HIS A 279 -7.56 3.23 -3.46
CA HIS A 279 -7.81 3.17 -4.90
C HIS A 279 -6.73 2.36 -5.62
N TRP A 280 -5.47 2.78 -5.46
CA TRP A 280 -4.35 2.29 -6.26
C TRP A 280 -3.94 0.88 -5.91
N ASN A 281 -3.83 0.57 -4.62
CA ASN A 281 -3.23 -0.68 -4.18
C ASN A 281 -4.26 -1.72 -3.80
N PHE A 282 -5.26 -1.36 -3.00
CA PHE A 282 -6.17 -2.36 -2.44
C PHE A 282 -7.33 -2.69 -3.37
N LEU A 283 -8.04 -1.68 -3.89
CA LEU A 283 -9.17 -1.90 -4.79
C LEU A 283 -8.74 -2.48 -6.15
N THR A 284 -7.54 -2.16 -6.63
CA THR A 284 -6.96 -2.79 -7.83
C THR A 284 -6.87 -4.31 -7.72
N GLY A 285 -6.44 -4.83 -6.57
CA GLY A 285 -6.35 -6.28 -6.36
C GLY A 285 -7.72 -6.98 -6.41
N VAL A 286 -8.78 -6.29 -5.99
CA VAL A 286 -10.15 -6.79 -6.04
C VAL A 286 -10.71 -6.70 -7.46
N GLU A 287 -10.50 -5.57 -8.14
CA GLU A 287 -10.92 -5.38 -9.54
C GLU A 287 -10.30 -6.44 -10.46
N ARG A 288 -9.02 -6.79 -10.25
CA ARG A 288 -8.36 -7.89 -10.97
C ARG A 288 -9.13 -9.21 -10.87
N GLN A 289 -9.66 -9.55 -9.69
CA GLN A 289 -10.47 -10.76 -9.53
C GLN A 289 -11.81 -10.62 -10.26
N VAL A 290 -12.45 -9.46 -10.16
CA VAL A 290 -13.76 -9.24 -10.78
C VAL A 290 -13.68 -9.32 -12.31
N LEU A 291 -12.64 -8.75 -12.91
CA LEU A 291 -12.39 -8.83 -14.36
C LEU A 291 -12.21 -10.26 -14.88
N ARG A 292 -11.85 -11.21 -14.00
CA ARG A 292 -11.65 -12.63 -14.32
C ARG A 292 -12.89 -13.47 -14.02
N GLY A 293 -13.92 -12.86 -13.43
CA GLY A 293 -15.09 -13.52 -12.89
C GLY A 293 -14.87 -13.85 -11.42
N PRO A 294 -15.63 -13.26 -10.47
CA PRO A 294 -15.49 -13.55 -9.05
C PRO A 294 -15.68 -15.05 -8.80
N THR A 295 -14.77 -15.67 -8.06
CA THR A 295 -14.85 -17.09 -7.74
C THR A 295 -15.79 -17.34 -6.56
N PRO A 296 -16.67 -18.36 -6.60
CA PRO A 296 -17.53 -18.72 -5.46
C PRO A 296 -16.75 -19.25 -4.26
N ARG A 297 -15.42 -19.42 -4.38
CA ARG A 297 -14.56 -19.81 -3.27
C ARG A 297 -14.35 -18.69 -2.26
N VAL A 298 -14.54 -17.41 -2.65
CA VAL A 298 -14.48 -16.30 -1.70
C VAL A 298 -15.71 -16.36 -0.82
N GLU A 299 -15.54 -16.83 0.42
CA GLU A 299 -16.62 -16.97 1.40
C GLU A 299 -16.77 -15.68 2.22
N SER A 300 -15.65 -15.02 2.51
CA SER A 300 -15.63 -13.77 3.26
C SER A 300 -14.66 -12.76 2.66
N VAL A 301 -14.97 -11.48 2.88
CA VAL A 301 -14.10 -10.35 2.57
C VAL A 301 -13.82 -9.60 3.85
N ILE A 302 -12.54 -9.41 4.14
CA ILE A 302 -12.10 -8.68 5.33
C ILE A 302 -11.55 -7.33 4.88
N THR A 303 -12.20 -6.25 5.27
CA THR A 303 -11.79 -4.88 4.97
C THR A 303 -11.16 -4.22 6.19
N GLY A 304 -10.19 -3.33 5.98
CA GLY A 304 -9.52 -2.61 7.06
C GLY A 304 -9.43 -1.12 6.78
N GLY A 305 -9.53 -0.31 7.84
CA GLY A 305 -9.37 1.14 7.74
C GLY A 305 -10.64 1.87 7.33
N SER A 306 -10.47 2.94 6.57
CA SER A 306 -11.59 3.77 6.09
C SER A 306 -12.05 3.39 4.70
N GLU A 307 -13.36 3.49 4.50
CA GLU A 307 -14.03 3.24 3.23
C GLU A 307 -14.22 4.56 2.51
N PHE A 308 -13.20 4.95 1.75
CA PHE A 308 -13.09 6.28 1.18
C PHE A 308 -14.17 6.61 0.14
N PHE A 309 -14.53 5.66 -0.74
CA PHE A 309 -15.43 5.86 -1.88
C PHE A 309 -16.86 5.38 -1.64
N ALA A 310 -17.03 4.23 -0.98
CA ALA A 310 -18.32 3.66 -0.56
C ALA A 310 -18.05 2.42 0.32
N PRO A 311 -19.05 1.87 1.03
CA PRO A 311 -18.95 0.52 1.60
C PRO A 311 -18.56 -0.52 0.55
N PHE A 312 -17.76 -1.52 0.94
CA PHE A 312 -17.18 -2.49 -0.01
C PHE A 312 -18.24 -3.17 -0.90
N GLU A 313 -19.36 -3.58 -0.33
CA GLU A 313 -20.46 -4.28 -1.02
C GLU A 313 -21.16 -3.39 -2.05
N ARG A 314 -21.06 -2.06 -1.90
CA ARG A 314 -21.59 -1.10 -2.88
C ARG A 314 -20.64 -0.93 -4.07
N ILE A 315 -19.34 -1.08 -3.87
CA ILE A 315 -18.34 -1.03 -4.94
C ILE A 315 -18.32 -2.35 -5.72
N TYR A 316 -18.42 -3.47 -4.98
CA TYR A 316 -18.34 -4.82 -5.54
C TYR A 316 -19.56 -5.67 -5.17
N PRO A 317 -20.73 -5.38 -5.76
CA PRO A 317 -21.93 -6.20 -5.58
C PRO A 317 -21.73 -7.67 -5.99
N GLU A 318 -20.69 -7.97 -6.80
CA GLU A 318 -20.24 -9.32 -7.14
C GLU A 318 -19.95 -10.19 -5.90
N TYR A 319 -19.55 -9.59 -4.78
CA TYR A 319 -19.30 -10.26 -3.51
C TYR A 319 -20.44 -10.11 -2.49
N ALA A 320 -21.66 -9.75 -2.93
CA ALA A 320 -22.82 -9.61 -2.04
C ALA A 320 -23.24 -10.93 -1.34
N HIS A 321 -22.79 -12.07 -1.86
CA HIS A 321 -22.99 -13.39 -1.26
C HIS A 321 -21.97 -13.71 -0.16
N CYS A 322 -20.89 -12.93 -0.04
CA CYS A 322 -19.84 -13.15 0.92
C CYS A 322 -20.15 -12.48 2.26
N HIS A 323 -19.60 -13.02 3.34
CA HIS A 323 -19.61 -12.32 4.62
C HIS A 323 -18.54 -11.22 4.61
N VAL A 324 -18.96 -9.96 4.72
CA VAL A 324 -18.01 -8.83 4.79
C VAL A 324 -17.79 -8.41 6.23
N GLU A 325 -16.54 -8.49 6.66
CA GLU A 325 -16.10 -8.13 8.01
C GLU A 325 -15.20 -6.90 7.97
N SER A 326 -15.45 -5.94 8.86
CA SER A 326 -14.55 -4.82 9.07
C SER A 326 -13.60 -5.13 10.23
N ASP A 327 -12.35 -5.45 9.91
CA ASP A 327 -11.36 -5.78 10.90
C ASP A 327 -10.64 -4.52 11.40
N ALA A 328 -10.75 -4.27 12.71
CA ALA A 328 -9.96 -3.25 13.40
C ALA A 328 -8.51 -3.69 13.64
N GLY A 329 -8.27 -5.00 13.64
CA GLY A 329 -7.01 -5.68 13.93
C GLY A 329 -6.16 -6.04 12.70
N GLN A 330 -5.09 -6.75 13.00
CA GLN A 330 -4.10 -7.25 12.04
C GLN A 330 -3.82 -8.73 12.34
N THR A 331 -4.86 -9.55 12.42
CA THR A 331 -4.71 -10.98 12.71
C THR A 331 -5.56 -11.80 11.77
N ASP A 332 -5.04 -12.96 11.36
CA ASP A 332 -5.80 -13.93 10.59
C ASP A 332 -7.02 -14.43 11.40
N PRO A 333 -8.24 -14.38 10.84
CA PRO A 333 -9.44 -14.81 11.55
C PRO A 333 -9.54 -16.34 11.71
N CYS A 334 -8.72 -17.12 11.02
CA CYS A 334 -8.82 -18.58 10.97
C CYS A 334 -7.46 -19.30 11.14
N PRO A 335 -6.78 -19.15 12.29
CA PRO A 335 -5.45 -19.68 12.48
C PRO A 335 -5.40 -21.20 12.29
N PHE A 336 -4.58 -21.65 11.35
CA PHE A 336 -4.37 -23.06 11.01
C PHE A 336 -5.65 -23.81 10.56
N ALA A 337 -6.65 -23.09 10.03
CA ALA A 337 -7.88 -23.72 9.56
C ALA A 337 -7.62 -24.61 8.33
N PRO A 338 -8.04 -25.89 8.35
CA PRO A 338 -7.74 -26.84 7.27
C PRO A 338 -8.53 -26.58 5.98
N ASP A 339 -9.62 -25.84 6.07
CA ASP A 339 -10.61 -25.62 5.01
C ASP A 339 -10.71 -24.14 4.58
N ARG A 340 -9.90 -23.26 5.17
CA ARG A 340 -9.85 -21.83 4.86
C ARG A 340 -8.42 -21.35 4.58
N LEU A 341 -8.29 -20.37 3.69
CA LEU A 341 -7.05 -19.66 3.39
C LEU A 341 -7.33 -18.17 3.30
N MET A 342 -6.63 -17.36 4.10
CA MET A 342 -6.63 -15.93 3.91
C MET A 342 -5.68 -15.54 2.77
N VAL A 343 -6.17 -14.78 1.79
CA VAL A 343 -5.35 -14.22 0.72
C VAL A 343 -5.45 -12.70 0.74
N ALA A 344 -4.33 -12.03 0.97
CA ALA A 344 -4.24 -10.58 0.84
C ALA A 344 -4.07 -10.19 -0.63
N THR A 345 -5.00 -9.39 -1.15
CA THR A 345 -4.97 -8.95 -2.54
C THR A 345 -4.49 -7.51 -2.65
N GLY A 346 -3.79 -7.19 -3.73
CA GLY A 346 -3.39 -5.82 -4.05
C GLY A 346 -2.94 -5.61 -5.48
N GLY A 347 -2.41 -4.42 -5.75
CA GLY A 347 -2.04 -3.97 -7.09
C GLY A 347 -1.18 -2.71 -7.08
N TYR A 348 -0.66 -2.37 -8.24
CA TYR A 348 0.10 -1.17 -8.55
C TYR A 348 -0.30 -0.55 -9.89
N PHE A 349 -1.42 -1.00 -10.48
CA PHE A 349 -1.97 -0.46 -11.72
C PHE A 349 -3.48 -0.25 -11.63
N ILE A 350 -3.97 0.98 -11.73
CA ILE A 350 -5.41 1.30 -11.72
C ILE A 350 -5.96 1.11 -13.15
N PRO A 351 -6.72 0.03 -13.42
CA PRO A 351 -7.37 -0.12 -14.72
C PRO A 351 -8.50 0.90 -14.87
N ALA A 352 -8.81 1.27 -16.11
CA ALA A 352 -9.92 2.17 -16.44
C ALA A 352 -11.28 1.64 -15.93
N SER A 353 -11.45 0.32 -15.84
CA SER A 353 -12.65 -0.33 -15.30
C SER A 353 -12.87 0.00 -13.82
N LEU A 354 -11.80 0.03 -12.99
CA LEU A 354 -11.91 0.41 -11.58
C LEU A 354 -12.35 1.87 -11.45
N ARG A 355 -11.79 2.77 -12.25
CA ARG A 355 -12.20 4.18 -12.23
C ARG A 355 -13.65 4.36 -12.64
N ALA A 356 -14.06 3.71 -13.73
CA ALA A 356 -15.44 3.74 -14.21
C ALA A 356 -16.40 3.20 -13.15
N ARG A 357 -16.03 2.09 -12.47
CA ARG A 357 -16.78 1.51 -11.35
C ARG A 357 -16.93 2.50 -10.19
N LEU A 358 -15.85 3.17 -9.78
CA LEU A 358 -15.90 4.13 -8.68
C LEU A 358 -16.73 5.37 -9.02
N ILE A 359 -16.63 5.90 -10.24
CA ILE A 359 -17.47 7.00 -10.71
C ILE A 359 -18.94 6.58 -10.72
N GLU A 360 -19.25 5.39 -11.25
CA GLU A 360 -20.62 4.88 -11.31
C GLU A 360 -21.19 4.59 -9.92
N CYS A 361 -20.38 4.04 -9.01
CA CYS A 361 -20.74 3.86 -7.61
C CYS A 361 -21.08 5.22 -6.98
N ALA A 362 -20.23 6.24 -7.17
CA ALA A 362 -20.46 7.58 -6.64
C ALA A 362 -21.77 8.21 -7.17
N ARG A 363 -22.13 7.99 -8.43
CA ARG A 363 -23.42 8.47 -8.99
C ARG A 363 -24.64 7.88 -8.29
N ARG A 364 -24.55 6.60 -7.89
CA ARG A 364 -25.66 5.88 -7.25
C ARG A 364 -25.80 6.17 -5.76
N LEU A 365 -24.74 6.68 -5.13
CA LEU A 365 -24.77 7.04 -3.72
C LEU A 365 -25.58 8.32 -3.51
N PRO A 366 -26.29 8.43 -2.37
CA PRO A 366 -26.93 9.68 -1.99
C PRO A 366 -25.87 10.77 -1.76
N VAL A 367 -26.28 12.02 -1.90
CA VAL A 367 -25.46 13.17 -1.51
C VAL A 367 -25.00 12.98 -0.07
N ALA A 368 -23.69 13.01 0.16
CA ALA A 368 -23.15 12.66 1.47
C ALA A 368 -23.40 13.74 2.52
N ARG A 369 -23.49 15.00 2.09
CA ARG A 369 -23.65 16.19 2.96
C ARG A 369 -24.45 17.28 2.26
N GLU A 370 -25.33 17.94 2.98
CA GLU A 370 -26.23 18.98 2.42
C GLU A 370 -25.49 20.16 1.81
N THR A 371 -24.32 20.51 2.35
CA THR A 371 -23.50 21.63 1.86
C THR A 371 -22.54 21.24 0.73
N ALA A 372 -22.55 19.96 0.31
CA ALA A 372 -21.57 19.49 -0.66
C ALA A 372 -21.89 20.00 -2.06
N VAL A 373 -20.87 20.53 -2.74
CA VAL A 373 -21.00 20.98 -4.13
C VAL A 373 -21.21 19.76 -5.03
N GLN A 374 -22.29 19.79 -5.82
CA GLN A 374 -22.69 18.74 -6.76
C GLN A 374 -22.30 19.12 -8.20
N PRO A 375 -22.02 18.11 -9.07
CA PRO A 375 -21.88 18.28 -10.51
C PRO A 375 -22.91 19.20 -11.16
N GLU A 376 -24.18 19.07 -10.80
CA GLU A 376 -25.31 19.77 -11.41
C GLU A 376 -25.36 21.26 -11.05
N GLN A 377 -24.56 21.70 -10.07
CA GLN A 377 -24.43 23.11 -9.70
C GLN A 377 -23.42 23.86 -10.58
N LEU A 378 -22.63 23.14 -11.38
CA LEU A 378 -21.74 23.79 -12.34
C LEU A 378 -22.58 24.39 -13.49
N PRO A 379 -22.28 25.63 -13.94
CA PRO A 379 -22.93 26.23 -15.10
C PRO A 379 -22.89 25.32 -16.33
N VAL A 380 -23.98 25.27 -17.11
CA VAL A 380 -24.06 24.46 -18.34
C VAL A 380 -23.04 24.90 -19.40
N ASP A 381 -22.65 26.18 -19.37
CA ASP A 381 -21.63 26.78 -20.23
C ASP A 381 -20.20 26.65 -19.68
N ALA A 382 -20.00 25.96 -18.55
CA ALA A 382 -18.73 25.89 -17.86
C ALA A 382 -17.64 25.28 -18.74
N TRP A 383 -16.67 26.10 -19.14
CA TRP A 383 -15.45 25.64 -19.78
C TRP A 383 -14.36 26.71 -19.77
N PRO A 384 -13.11 26.39 -19.40
CA PRO A 384 -12.66 25.13 -18.81
C PRO A 384 -13.15 24.98 -17.36
N VAL A 385 -13.32 23.74 -16.90
CA VAL A 385 -13.45 23.40 -15.47
C VAL A 385 -12.05 23.14 -14.91
N ILE A 386 -11.61 23.99 -13.98
CA ILE A 386 -10.26 24.01 -13.44
C ILE A 386 -10.25 23.60 -11.99
N TRP A 387 -9.36 22.67 -11.62
CA TRP A 387 -9.21 22.19 -10.25
C TRP A 387 -7.93 22.73 -9.60
N PHE A 388 -8.07 23.36 -8.44
CA PHE A 388 -6.96 23.73 -7.57
C PHE A 388 -6.91 22.82 -6.36
N GLY A 389 -5.84 22.02 -6.29
CA GLY A 389 -5.48 21.27 -5.11
C GLY A 389 -4.74 22.16 -4.12
N MET A 390 -5.33 22.40 -2.96
CA MET A 390 -4.77 23.14 -1.85
C MET A 390 -4.20 22.19 -0.79
N ARG A 391 -3.22 22.69 -0.04
CA ARG A 391 -2.58 21.93 1.03
C ARG A 391 -1.98 22.85 2.10
N THR A 392 -2.00 22.39 3.34
CA THR A 392 -1.37 23.04 4.50
C THR A 392 -0.36 22.09 5.17
N GLY A 393 0.53 22.66 5.98
CA GLY A 393 1.54 21.93 6.75
C GLY A 393 2.75 21.45 5.93
N SER A 394 2.53 20.62 4.91
CA SER A 394 3.60 20.04 4.07
C SER A 394 3.28 20.15 2.59
N ARG A 395 4.28 20.29 1.73
CA ARG A 395 4.10 20.44 0.27
C ARG A 395 3.13 21.57 -0.10
N ALA A 396 2.97 22.54 0.79
CA ALA A 396 2.11 23.69 0.56
C ALA A 396 2.80 24.67 -0.39
N TRP A 397 1.99 25.41 -1.13
CA TRP A 397 2.46 26.60 -1.82
C TRP A 397 2.36 27.78 -0.85
N ILE A 398 3.50 28.36 -0.47
CA ILE A 398 3.53 29.56 0.35
C ILE A 398 2.94 30.73 -0.44
N GLY A 399 1.92 31.38 0.13
CA GLY A 399 1.13 32.38 -0.58
C GLY A 399 0.09 31.80 -1.54
N GLN A 400 -0.31 30.52 -1.39
CA GLN A 400 -1.26 29.88 -2.31
C GLN A 400 -2.56 30.65 -2.51
N ALA A 401 -3.08 31.35 -1.49
CA ALA A 401 -4.33 32.09 -1.62
C ALA A 401 -4.21 33.22 -2.66
N GLU A 402 -3.19 34.07 -2.52
CA GLU A 402 -2.89 35.15 -3.47
C GLU A 402 -2.53 34.60 -4.85
N GLY A 403 -1.67 33.57 -4.88
CA GLY A 403 -1.22 32.95 -6.12
C GLY A 403 -2.36 32.35 -6.93
N ILE A 404 -3.25 31.57 -6.30
CA ILE A 404 -4.43 30.99 -6.95
C ILE A 404 -5.39 32.08 -7.42
N ALA A 405 -5.66 33.11 -6.61
CA ALA A 405 -6.53 34.23 -7.01
C ALA A 405 -6.00 34.97 -8.26
N ARG A 406 -4.67 35.17 -8.35
CA ARG A 406 -4.02 35.73 -9.55
C ARG A 406 -4.18 34.84 -10.78
N VAL A 407 -4.04 33.52 -10.62
CA VAL A 407 -4.26 32.57 -11.72
C VAL A 407 -5.73 32.61 -12.17
N ILE A 408 -6.68 32.59 -11.23
CA ILE A 408 -8.11 32.70 -11.52
C ILE A 408 -8.41 33.98 -12.30
N ALA A 409 -7.88 35.13 -11.86
CA ALA A 409 -8.09 36.40 -12.53
C ALA A 409 -7.55 36.40 -13.97
N ALA A 410 -6.33 35.88 -14.18
CA ALA A 410 -5.72 35.80 -15.50
C ALA A 410 -6.47 34.85 -16.45
N VAL A 411 -6.87 33.67 -15.95
CA VAL A 411 -7.64 32.71 -16.74
C VAL A 411 -9.04 33.25 -17.05
N GLY A 412 -9.74 33.81 -16.06
CA GLY A 412 -11.09 34.34 -16.25
C GLY A 412 -11.14 35.56 -17.18
N ALA A 413 -10.03 36.29 -17.35
CA ALA A 413 -9.94 37.37 -18.34
C ALA A 413 -9.98 36.86 -19.79
N GLU A 414 -9.46 35.66 -20.06
CA GLU A 414 -9.45 35.05 -21.40
C GLU A 414 -10.57 34.03 -21.60
N PHE A 415 -10.98 33.36 -20.53
CA PHE A 415 -12.05 32.36 -20.50
C PHE A 415 -13.11 32.75 -19.46
N PRO A 416 -14.00 33.73 -19.74
CA PRO A 416 -14.97 34.24 -18.77
C PRO A 416 -15.97 33.19 -18.23
N GLN A 417 -16.15 32.10 -18.97
CA GLN A 417 -17.00 30.96 -18.63
C GLN A 417 -16.26 29.85 -17.87
N ALA A 418 -14.97 30.05 -17.55
CA ALA A 418 -14.20 29.14 -16.72
C ALA A 418 -14.81 28.97 -15.33
N VAL A 419 -14.73 27.75 -14.81
CA VAL A 419 -15.17 27.40 -13.45
C VAL A 419 -13.97 26.91 -12.66
N PHE A 420 -13.88 27.29 -11.40
CA PHE A 420 -12.74 27.00 -10.54
C PHE A 420 -13.19 26.21 -9.32
N LEU A 421 -12.57 25.07 -9.08
CA LEU A 421 -12.88 24.15 -7.99
C LEU A 421 -11.72 24.17 -7.00
N LEU A 422 -11.96 24.57 -5.76
CA LEU A 422 -10.96 24.62 -4.68
C LEU A 422 -11.11 23.37 -3.81
N ASP A 423 -10.14 22.46 -3.83
CA ASP A 423 -10.20 21.21 -3.08
C ASP A 423 -8.93 20.99 -2.25
N GLY A 424 -9.03 20.21 -1.17
CA GLY A 424 -7.86 19.72 -0.44
C GLY A 424 -8.14 18.38 0.22
N PHE A 425 -9.04 18.38 1.20
CA PHE A 425 -9.48 17.18 1.90
C PHE A 425 -10.90 16.80 1.49
N SER A 426 -11.13 15.49 1.33
CA SER A 426 -12.47 14.92 1.10
C SER A 426 -12.76 13.87 2.16
N TYR A 427 -13.98 13.88 2.68
CA TYR A 427 -14.43 12.91 3.67
C TYR A 427 -14.57 11.51 3.06
N PRO A 428 -14.23 10.43 3.79
CA PRO A 428 -14.66 9.09 3.43
C PRO A 428 -16.19 9.01 3.33
N VAL A 429 -16.69 8.15 2.44
CA VAL A 429 -18.15 7.97 2.24
C VAL A 429 -18.72 6.89 3.17
N GLY A 430 -17.99 5.80 3.38
CA GLY A 430 -18.38 4.72 4.29
C GLY A 430 -17.78 4.92 5.68
N LYS A 431 -17.20 3.85 6.24
CA LYS A 431 -16.52 3.92 7.55
C LYS A 431 -15.40 4.97 7.58
N ASP A 432 -15.50 5.93 8.49
CA ASP A 432 -14.51 7.00 8.69
C ASP A 432 -13.73 6.83 10.00
N LEU A 433 -12.41 6.64 9.88
CA LEU A 433 -11.47 6.47 10.98
C LEU A 433 -10.36 7.51 10.94
N ILE A 434 -10.44 8.49 10.03
CA ILE A 434 -9.29 9.31 9.65
C ILE A 434 -9.60 10.80 9.79
N THR A 435 -10.83 11.24 9.52
CA THR A 435 -11.18 12.67 9.46
C THR A 435 -10.85 13.43 10.74
N HIS A 436 -11.08 12.85 11.92
CA HIS A 436 -10.76 13.51 13.20
C HIS A 436 -9.28 13.92 13.32
N LYS A 437 -8.37 13.22 12.61
CA LYS A 437 -6.93 13.53 12.59
C LYS A 437 -6.59 14.75 11.73
N TRP A 438 -7.54 15.25 10.93
CA TRP A 438 -7.37 16.35 9.97
C TRP A 438 -8.20 17.58 10.30
N ALA A 439 -8.86 17.63 11.47
CA ALA A 439 -9.72 18.75 11.85
C ALA A 439 -9.00 20.12 11.75
N GLY A 440 -7.81 20.24 12.35
CA GLY A 440 -7.05 21.50 12.25
C GLY A 440 -6.57 21.84 10.84
N ALA A 441 -6.21 20.83 10.04
CA ALA A 441 -5.82 21.04 8.64
C ALA A 441 -7.02 21.46 7.77
N LEU A 442 -8.22 20.95 8.06
CA LEU A 442 -9.47 21.30 7.41
C LEU A 442 -9.84 22.77 7.66
N GLU A 443 -9.79 23.22 8.91
CA GLU A 443 -10.03 24.62 9.27
C GLU A 443 -9.05 25.57 8.57
N ALA A 444 -7.75 25.21 8.56
CA ALA A 444 -6.73 26.01 7.89
C ALA A 444 -6.94 26.06 6.36
N LEU A 445 -7.33 24.93 5.75
CA LEU A 445 -7.64 24.88 4.32
C LEU A 445 -8.88 25.71 3.99
N ASP A 446 -9.90 25.67 4.84
CA ASP A 446 -11.14 26.41 4.62
C ASP A 446 -10.89 27.92 4.67
N ALA A 447 -10.06 28.39 5.61
CA ALA A 447 -9.60 29.77 5.65
C ALA A 447 -8.86 30.18 4.37
N VAL A 448 -7.99 29.31 3.83
CA VAL A 448 -7.29 29.56 2.56
C VAL A 448 -8.28 29.64 1.39
N ALA A 449 -9.28 28.76 1.33
CA ALA A 449 -10.30 28.76 0.27
C ALA A 449 -11.09 30.08 0.25
N HIS A 450 -11.51 30.56 1.43
CA HIS A 450 -12.19 31.85 1.55
C HIS A 450 -11.30 33.02 1.11
N GLN A 451 -10.02 33.02 1.49
CA GLN A 451 -9.07 34.03 1.03
C GLN A 451 -8.90 34.04 -0.49
N VAL A 452 -8.90 32.87 -1.14
CA VAL A 452 -8.89 32.78 -2.61
C VAL A 452 -10.15 33.43 -3.20
N ILE A 453 -11.33 33.05 -2.70
CA ILE A 453 -12.62 33.56 -3.20
C ILE A 453 -12.70 35.08 -3.03
N ASP A 454 -12.29 35.60 -1.87
CA ASP A 454 -12.28 37.03 -1.58
C ASP A 454 -11.28 37.79 -2.44
N GLY A 455 -10.13 37.18 -2.75
CA GLY A 455 -9.12 37.73 -3.65
C GLY A 455 -9.53 37.75 -5.13
N CYS A 456 -10.57 37.02 -5.53
CA CYS A 456 -11.02 36.96 -6.91
C CYS A 456 -11.84 38.20 -7.33
N PRO A 457 -11.76 38.62 -8.61
CA PRO A 457 -12.65 39.63 -9.18
C PRO A 457 -14.12 39.29 -8.93
N SER A 458 -14.94 40.28 -8.57
CA SER A 458 -16.35 40.08 -8.17
C SER A 458 -17.17 39.30 -9.20
N GLY A 459 -16.94 39.55 -10.50
CA GLY A 459 -17.61 38.83 -11.60
C GLY A 459 -17.24 37.35 -11.74
N LEU A 460 -16.12 36.93 -11.15
CA LEU A 460 -15.67 35.53 -11.17
C LEU A 460 -16.01 34.76 -9.88
N ARG A 461 -16.32 35.45 -8.76
CA ARG A 461 -16.57 34.78 -7.46
C ARG A 461 -17.68 33.73 -7.52
N ALA A 462 -18.75 33.99 -8.28
CA ALA A 462 -19.85 33.04 -8.48
C ALA A 462 -19.45 31.79 -9.30
N ARG A 463 -18.25 31.77 -9.90
CA ARG A 463 -17.69 30.64 -10.63
C ARG A 463 -16.55 29.94 -9.86
N VAL A 464 -16.31 30.32 -8.60
CA VAL A 464 -15.33 29.67 -7.71
C VAL A 464 -16.07 28.87 -6.65
N PHE A 465 -15.90 27.55 -6.66
CA PHE A 465 -16.57 26.62 -5.77
C PHE A 465 -15.58 26.07 -4.74
N ASN A 466 -15.90 26.22 -3.45
CA ASN A 466 -15.17 25.58 -2.37
C ASN A 466 -15.67 24.14 -2.20
N LEU A 467 -14.81 23.16 -2.47
CA LEU A 467 -15.10 21.73 -2.31
C LEU A 467 -14.68 21.20 -0.94
N LEU A 468 -14.08 22.00 -0.07
CA LEU A 468 -13.77 21.58 1.29
C LEU A 468 -15.06 21.26 2.03
N GLY A 469 -15.09 20.09 2.67
CA GLY A 469 -16.34 19.55 3.21
C GLY A 469 -16.96 18.48 2.34
N ASN A 470 -16.70 18.43 1.02
CA ASN A 470 -17.21 17.36 0.17
C ASN A 470 -16.71 15.99 0.62
N SER A 471 -17.51 14.95 0.38
CA SER A 471 -17.01 13.58 0.45
C SER A 471 -16.29 13.21 -0.84
N LEU A 472 -15.59 12.07 -0.84
CA LEU A 472 -15.00 11.56 -2.07
C LEU A 472 -16.03 11.20 -3.13
N ARG A 473 -17.31 10.98 -2.77
CA ARG A 473 -18.39 10.85 -3.75
C ARG A 473 -18.41 12.07 -4.66
N GLU A 474 -18.63 13.26 -4.09
CA GLU A 474 -18.73 14.49 -4.88
C GLU A 474 -17.40 14.83 -5.55
N SER A 475 -16.28 14.71 -4.83
CA SER A 475 -14.96 15.03 -5.39
C SER A 475 -14.61 14.15 -6.60
N VAL A 476 -14.97 12.87 -6.63
CA VAL A 476 -14.77 11.99 -7.79
C VAL A 476 -15.64 12.41 -8.97
N LEU A 477 -16.92 12.73 -8.73
CA LEU A 477 -17.85 13.16 -9.77
C LEU A 477 -17.45 14.51 -10.39
N LEU A 478 -16.94 15.43 -9.57
CA LEU A 478 -16.40 16.71 -10.04
C LEU A 478 -15.06 16.53 -10.74
N ALA A 479 -14.15 15.70 -10.22
CA ALA A 479 -12.86 15.41 -10.86
C ALA A 479 -13.05 14.82 -12.27
N ALA A 480 -14.08 14.00 -12.49
CA ALA A 480 -14.39 13.44 -13.81
C ALA A 480 -14.79 14.50 -14.86
N GLN A 481 -15.13 15.72 -14.44
CA GLN A 481 -15.48 16.85 -15.32
C GLN A 481 -14.34 17.86 -15.49
N VAL A 482 -13.22 17.67 -14.81
CA VAL A 482 -12.10 18.61 -14.86
C VAL A 482 -11.39 18.54 -16.21
N ASP A 483 -11.21 19.71 -16.82
CA ASP A 483 -10.43 19.91 -18.04
C ASP A 483 -8.94 20.10 -17.72
N PHE A 484 -8.63 20.85 -16.65
CA PHE A 484 -7.26 21.18 -16.27
C PHE A 484 -7.09 21.32 -14.74
N TYR A 485 -5.91 21.04 -14.20
CA TYR A 485 -5.69 21.17 -12.75
C TYR A 485 -4.33 21.77 -12.39
N LEU A 486 -4.24 22.32 -11.18
CA LEU A 486 -2.99 22.64 -10.48
C LEU A 486 -3.04 22.01 -9.10
N ALA A 487 -2.10 21.12 -8.76
CA ALA A 487 -2.09 20.45 -7.47
C ALA A 487 -0.68 20.18 -6.94
N PRO A 488 -0.48 20.11 -5.61
CA PRO A 488 0.77 19.64 -5.03
C PRO A 488 0.94 18.14 -5.30
N ILE A 489 2.18 17.71 -5.46
CA ILE A 489 2.51 16.29 -5.57
C ILE A 489 1.95 15.47 -4.39
N GLY A 490 1.25 14.38 -4.71
CA GLY A 490 0.72 13.42 -3.75
C GLY A 490 -0.80 13.32 -3.80
N THR A 491 -1.43 13.10 -2.64
CA THR A 491 -2.84 12.69 -2.54
C THR A 491 -3.81 13.64 -3.24
N THR A 492 -3.64 14.97 -3.14
CA THR A 492 -4.51 15.93 -3.84
C THR A 492 -4.38 15.81 -5.36
N GLN A 493 -3.15 15.70 -5.88
CA GLN A 493 -2.91 15.45 -7.30
C GLN A 493 -3.48 14.10 -7.76
N HIS A 494 -3.32 13.02 -6.99
CA HIS A 494 -3.91 11.72 -7.33
C HIS A 494 -5.45 11.77 -7.40
N LYS A 495 -6.11 12.63 -6.60
CA LYS A 495 -7.58 12.76 -6.58
C LYS A 495 -8.11 13.22 -7.93
N VAL A 496 -7.52 14.28 -8.49
CA VAL A 496 -7.96 14.82 -9.78
C VAL A 496 -7.29 14.08 -10.94
N GLY A 497 -5.97 13.89 -10.88
CA GLY A 497 -5.18 13.32 -11.98
C GLY A 497 -5.52 11.86 -12.31
N TRP A 498 -6.10 11.10 -11.39
CA TRP A 498 -6.56 9.74 -11.69
C TRP A 498 -8.00 9.69 -12.19
N PHE A 499 -8.85 10.67 -11.91
CA PHE A 499 -10.27 10.61 -12.28
C PHE A 499 -10.65 11.53 -13.44
N CYS A 500 -9.84 12.56 -13.73
CA CYS A 500 -10.03 13.43 -14.89
C CYS A 500 -9.40 12.82 -16.16
N ARG A 501 -9.88 13.27 -17.32
CA ARG A 501 -9.21 13.05 -18.62
C ARG A 501 -8.31 14.23 -19.02
N GLY A 502 -8.42 15.33 -18.28
CA GLY A 502 -7.61 16.52 -18.44
C GLY A 502 -6.12 16.27 -18.15
N THR A 503 -5.29 17.18 -18.60
CA THR A 503 -3.90 17.30 -18.10
C THR A 503 -3.86 18.35 -16.99
N GLY A 504 -2.67 18.66 -16.48
CA GLY A 504 -2.55 19.68 -15.45
C GLY A 504 -1.10 20.03 -15.15
N LEU A 505 -0.94 20.88 -14.15
CA LEU A 505 0.32 21.23 -13.53
C LEU A 505 0.40 20.55 -12.16
N THR A 506 1.52 19.90 -11.88
CA THR A 506 1.84 19.38 -10.55
C THR A 506 3.04 20.10 -10.00
N TYR A 507 2.95 20.67 -8.80
CA TYR A 507 4.08 21.37 -8.20
C TYR A 507 4.77 20.55 -7.10
N SER A 508 6.09 20.73 -6.99
CA SER A 508 6.93 20.11 -5.96
C SER A 508 8.21 20.91 -5.76
N GLY A 509 8.98 20.58 -4.71
CA GLY A 509 10.33 21.09 -4.53
C GLY A 509 11.35 20.43 -5.47
N PRO A 510 12.59 20.97 -5.54
CA PRO A 510 13.60 20.56 -6.53
C PRO A 510 14.01 19.09 -6.45
N ASP A 511 13.85 18.44 -5.29
CA ASP A 511 14.19 17.02 -5.14
C ASP A 511 13.43 16.09 -6.09
N ILE A 512 12.27 16.51 -6.62
CA ILE A 512 11.53 15.70 -7.62
C ILE A 512 12.28 15.57 -8.95
N GLU A 513 13.24 16.45 -9.24
CA GLU A 513 14.03 16.41 -10.47
C GLU A 513 14.96 15.19 -10.51
N LYS A 514 15.29 14.61 -9.34
CA LYS A 514 16.02 13.35 -9.22
C LYS A 514 15.19 12.16 -9.71
N THR A 515 13.87 12.31 -9.81
CA THR A 515 12.95 11.30 -10.34
C THR A 515 12.63 11.62 -11.80
N PRO A 516 12.94 10.71 -12.74
CA PRO A 516 12.60 10.88 -14.14
C PRO A 516 11.10 11.16 -14.35
N PRO A 517 10.69 12.01 -15.31
CA PRO A 517 9.30 12.46 -15.45
C PRO A 517 8.25 11.33 -15.52
N ASP A 518 8.58 10.26 -16.24
CA ASP A 518 7.78 9.03 -16.44
C ASP A 518 7.74 8.11 -15.21
N GLU A 519 8.54 8.39 -14.18
CA GLU A 519 8.57 7.69 -12.89
C GLU A 519 7.96 8.51 -11.75
N ARG A 520 7.60 9.77 -12.01
CA ARG A 520 7.02 10.64 -10.98
C ARG A 520 5.66 10.13 -10.52
N PRO A 521 5.31 10.31 -9.25
CA PRO A 521 3.98 9.95 -8.75
C PRO A 521 2.87 10.57 -9.59
N GLY A 522 1.88 9.76 -9.92
CA GLY A 522 0.70 10.16 -10.69
C GLY A 522 0.86 10.12 -12.21
N THR A 523 1.98 9.62 -12.76
CA THR A 523 2.23 9.58 -14.22
C THR A 523 2.17 8.19 -14.84
N TRP A 524 2.18 7.12 -14.04
CA TRP A 524 2.26 5.75 -14.55
C TRP A 524 1.31 4.77 -13.85
N GLU A 525 0.72 5.16 -12.72
CA GLU A 525 -0.05 4.29 -11.84
C GLU A 525 -1.40 3.86 -12.39
N ALA A 526 -1.94 4.58 -13.38
CA ALA A 526 -3.28 4.39 -13.89
C ALA A 526 -3.29 4.36 -15.43
N GLU A 527 -4.22 3.59 -15.99
CA GLU A 527 -4.43 3.50 -17.44
C GLU A 527 -4.93 4.82 -18.03
N ASP A 528 -4.59 5.16 -19.27
CA ASP A 528 -5.19 6.32 -19.98
C ASP A 528 -5.10 7.65 -19.19
N ILE A 529 -4.07 7.81 -18.38
CA ILE A 529 -3.79 9.09 -17.72
C ILE A 529 -2.90 9.96 -18.60
N ARG A 530 -3.16 11.26 -18.57
CA ARG A 530 -2.30 12.26 -19.17
C ARG A 530 -1.33 12.76 -18.10
N PRO A 531 -0.01 12.54 -18.24
CA PRO A 531 0.95 13.06 -17.28
C PRO A 531 0.81 14.58 -17.15
N ALA A 532 0.87 15.07 -15.91
CA ALA A 532 0.96 16.50 -15.67
C ALA A 532 2.37 17.03 -15.95
N GLU A 533 2.43 18.28 -16.38
CA GLU A 533 3.67 19.05 -16.41
C GLU A 533 4.06 19.42 -14.97
N PHE A 534 5.36 19.34 -14.65
CA PHE A 534 5.83 19.66 -13.31
C PHE A 534 6.31 21.10 -13.21
N VAL A 535 5.84 21.82 -12.19
CA VAL A 535 6.33 23.13 -11.79
C VAL A 535 7.25 22.96 -10.58
N ILE A 536 8.52 23.34 -10.75
CA ILE A 536 9.53 23.19 -9.69
C ILE A 536 9.57 24.47 -8.88
N GLY A 537 9.10 24.38 -7.63
CA GLY A 537 9.09 25.50 -6.70
C GLY A 537 10.41 25.67 -5.97
N ARG A 538 10.68 26.90 -5.53
CA ARG A 538 11.79 27.20 -4.62
C ARG A 538 11.40 26.75 -3.21
N ILE A 539 12.28 26.05 -2.50
CA ILE A 539 12.01 25.65 -1.11
C ILE A 539 11.86 26.92 -0.26
N ALA A 540 10.72 27.04 0.41
CA ALA A 540 10.41 28.14 1.31
C ALA A 540 10.62 27.74 2.77
N ASP A 541 10.17 26.53 3.14
CA ASP A 541 10.42 25.93 4.45
C ASP A 541 10.42 24.38 4.37
N ALA A 542 10.78 23.72 5.49
CA ALA A 542 10.96 22.27 5.54
C ALA A 542 9.66 21.45 5.42
N GLY A 543 8.49 22.06 5.68
CA GLY A 543 7.20 21.40 5.78
C GLY A 543 7.06 20.48 7.01
N GLU A 544 5.82 20.21 7.39
CA GLU A 544 5.49 19.31 8.50
C GLU A 544 5.74 17.85 8.13
N ARG A 545 6.58 17.17 8.92
CA ARG A 545 6.75 15.72 8.85
C ARG A 545 5.71 15.01 9.70
N ARG A 546 5.26 13.84 9.26
CA ARG A 546 4.30 13.03 10.03
C ARG A 546 4.86 12.57 11.38
N ASN A 547 6.15 12.27 11.41
CA ASN A 547 6.94 11.87 12.58
C ASN A 547 8.42 11.92 12.22
N GLU A 548 9.28 11.61 13.20
CA GLU A 548 10.75 11.57 13.04
C GLU A 548 11.25 10.52 12.02
N TYR A 549 10.44 9.51 11.70
CA TYR A 549 10.76 8.46 10.72
C TYR A 549 10.23 8.75 9.31
N ASP A 550 9.65 9.92 9.08
CA ASP A 550 9.13 10.32 7.78
C ASP A 550 10.28 10.64 6.83
N ILE A 551 10.75 9.63 6.08
CA ILE A 551 11.88 9.72 5.14
C ILE A 551 11.51 10.32 3.78
N ARG A 552 10.31 10.89 3.62
CA ARG A 552 9.91 11.47 2.34
C ARG A 552 10.75 12.72 2.06
N ASN A 553 11.37 12.77 0.88
CA ASN A 553 12.23 13.88 0.48
C ASN A 553 11.41 15.10 0.03
N ASN A 554 10.24 14.87 -0.56
CA ASN A 554 9.37 15.91 -1.10
C ASN A 554 8.34 16.39 -0.08
N VAL A 555 8.73 16.76 1.15
CA VAL A 555 7.80 17.31 2.16
C VAL A 555 7.85 18.83 2.29
N GLN A 556 8.87 19.47 1.70
CA GLN A 556 9.10 20.90 1.79
C GLN A 556 7.91 21.71 1.26
N ASN A 557 7.62 22.84 1.91
CA ASN A 557 6.75 23.85 1.34
C ASN A 557 7.55 24.69 0.32
N VAL A 558 6.86 25.19 -0.69
CA VAL A 558 7.50 25.85 -1.83
C VAL A 558 6.87 27.19 -2.14
N GLU A 559 7.69 28.10 -2.66
CA GLU A 559 7.22 29.26 -3.40
C GLU A 559 7.21 28.92 -4.90
N LEU A 560 6.16 29.37 -5.59
CA LEU A 560 5.99 29.18 -7.02
C LEU A 560 6.02 30.52 -7.74
N ASP A 561 6.58 30.54 -8.94
CA ASP A 561 6.46 31.67 -9.86
C ASP A 561 5.04 31.68 -10.47
N VAL A 562 4.21 32.60 -9.97
CA VAL A 562 2.81 32.75 -10.41
C VAL A 562 2.73 33.07 -11.91
N ASP A 563 3.66 33.88 -12.43
CA ASP A 563 3.60 34.34 -13.82
C ASP A 563 4.00 33.21 -14.79
N ASP A 564 4.92 32.33 -14.38
CA ASP A 564 5.17 31.07 -15.09
C ASP A 564 3.95 30.15 -15.08
N ILE A 565 3.29 29.97 -13.92
CA ILE A 565 2.06 29.18 -13.81
C ILE A 565 0.98 29.71 -14.75
N VAL A 566 0.69 31.02 -14.71
CA VAL A 566 -0.31 31.67 -15.58
C VAL A 566 0.01 31.42 -17.05
N ARG A 567 1.27 31.60 -17.45
CA ARG A 567 1.70 31.37 -18.84
C ARG A 567 1.46 29.94 -19.30
N ARG A 568 1.80 28.96 -18.46
CA ARG A 568 1.62 27.52 -18.76
C ARG A 568 0.14 27.13 -18.79
N PHE A 569 -0.67 27.69 -17.88
CA PHE A 569 -2.12 27.55 -17.88
C PHE A 569 -2.73 28.03 -19.19
N LEU A 570 -2.52 29.31 -19.54
CA LEU A 570 -3.13 29.90 -20.73
C LEU A 570 -2.67 29.19 -22.01
N ARG A 571 -1.40 28.83 -22.12
CA ARG A 571 -0.89 27.99 -23.23
C ARG A 571 -1.68 26.69 -23.35
N SER A 572 -1.75 25.92 -22.27
CA SER A 572 -2.40 24.60 -22.30
C SER A 572 -3.90 24.69 -22.60
N LEU A 573 -4.58 25.69 -22.03
CA LEU A 573 -6.01 25.92 -22.27
C LEU A 573 -6.29 26.32 -23.72
N ARG A 574 -5.46 27.18 -24.32
CA ARG A 574 -5.55 27.53 -25.75
C ARG A 574 -5.38 26.30 -26.65
N ASP A 575 -4.39 25.46 -26.35
CA ASP A 575 -4.14 24.22 -27.10
C ASP A 575 -5.32 23.24 -27.00
N MET A 576 -5.92 23.14 -25.81
CA MET A 576 -7.13 22.36 -25.58
C MET A 576 -8.34 22.92 -26.33
N GLN A 577 -8.52 24.25 -26.33
CA GLN A 577 -9.58 24.92 -27.08
C GLN A 577 -9.47 24.62 -28.58
N ALA A 578 -8.26 24.74 -29.13
CA ALA A 578 -7.97 24.47 -30.53
C ALA A 578 -8.23 23.01 -30.90
N THR A 579 -7.94 22.07 -29.99
CA THR A 579 -8.22 20.64 -30.20
C THR A 579 -9.72 20.35 -30.17
N ARG A 580 -10.48 21.00 -29.28
CA ARG A 580 -11.94 20.82 -29.16
C ARG A 580 -12.71 21.41 -30.35
N ALA A 581 -12.15 22.40 -31.03
CA ALA A 581 -12.75 23.02 -32.21
C ALA A 581 -12.55 22.22 -33.51
N ARG A 582 -11.66 21.21 -33.50
CA ARG A 582 -11.43 20.26 -34.60
C ARG A 582 -12.29 19.03 -34.39
#